data_AF-A0A6A4LQN5-F1
#
_entry.id   AF-A0A6A4LQN5-F1
#
_cell.length_a   1.000
_cell.length_b   1.000
_cell.length_c   1.000
_cell.angle_alpha   90.00
_cell.angle_beta   90.00
_cell.angle_gamma   90.00
#
_symmetry.space_group_name_H-M   'P 1'
#
loop_
_entity.id
_entity.type
_entity.pdbx_description
1 polymer ?
#
loop_
_entity_poly.entity_id
_entity_poly.type
_entity_poly.pdbx_seq_one_letter_code
_entity_poly.pdbx_strand_id
1 'polypeptide(L)'
;VINHGVGIELLEEFKREIVDFFKLPLEEKKKLWQQPDNHEGFGQLFVVSEDQKLDWSDMFYITTLPSSLRRTQLFELLPPNLGSLSLSLSLVL
;
A
#
# COMPACT_ATOMS: atom_id res chain seq x y z
N VAL A 1 12.56 16.83 2.12
CA VAL A 1 14.01 16.51 2.09
C VAL A 1 14.46 16.57 0.64
N ILE A 2 15.63 17.14 0.34
CA ILE A 2 16.25 17.09 -0.99
C ILE A 2 17.59 16.35 -0.89
N ASN A 3 18.09 15.79 -2.00
CA ASN A 3 19.32 14.96 -2.04
C ASN A 3 19.30 13.76 -1.08
N HIS A 4 18.15 13.07 -0.99
CA HIS A 4 17.92 11.92 -0.10
C HIS A 4 18.49 10.58 -0.63
N GLY A 5 19.20 10.56 -1.75
CA GLY A 5 19.83 9.34 -2.29
C GLY A 5 18.91 8.34 -3.00
N VAL A 6 17.58 8.49 -2.86
CA VAL A 6 16.60 7.68 -3.62
C VAL A 6 16.59 8.10 -5.09
N GLY A 7 16.71 7.12 -6.00
CA GLY A 7 16.72 7.35 -7.44
C GLY A 7 15.41 7.97 -7.94
N ILE A 8 15.51 8.98 -8.81
CA ILE A 8 14.34 9.69 -9.37
C ILE A 8 13.48 8.74 -10.20
N GLU A 9 14.10 7.89 -11.01
CA GLU A 9 13.40 6.91 -11.85
C GLU A 9 12.54 5.96 -11.00
N LEU A 10 13.08 5.47 -9.88
CA LEU A 10 12.37 4.63 -8.92
C LEU A 10 11.14 5.35 -8.34
N LEU A 11 11.28 6.63 -7.98
CA LEU A 11 10.19 7.42 -7.43
C LEU A 11 9.07 7.68 -8.46
N GLU A 12 9.44 8.01 -9.70
CA GLU A 12 8.47 8.25 -10.77
C GLU A 12 7.74 6.97 -11.18
N GLU A 13 8.44 5.85 -11.22
CA GLU A 13 7.83 4.54 -11.42
C GLU A 13 6.89 4.14 -10.29
N PHE A 14 7.31 4.30 -9.03
CA PHE A 14 6.44 4.03 -7.88
C PHE A 14 5.16 4.87 -7.91
N LYS A 15 5.27 6.18 -8.19
CA LYS A 15 4.10 7.06 -8.33
C LYS A 15 3.14 6.56 -9.41
N ARG A 16 3.66 6.18 -10.57
CA ARG A 16 2.85 5.67 -11.69
C ARG A 16 2.10 4.40 -11.30
N GLU A 17 2.80 3.43 -10.72
CA GLU A 17 2.21 2.15 -10.30
C GLU A 17 1.14 2.33 -9.22
N ILE A 18 1.32 3.26 -8.27
CA ILE A 18 0.29 3.62 -7.30
C ILE A 18 -0.94 4.23 -7.98
N VAL A 19 -0.74 5.18 -8.89
CA VAL A 19 -1.85 5.81 -9.63
C VAL A 19 -2.63 4.77 -10.42
N ASP A 20 -1.93 3.85 -11.10
CA ASP A 20 -2.57 2.81 -11.90
C ASP A 20 -3.26 1.76 -11.04
N PHE A 21 -2.71 1.43 -9.86
CA PHE A 21 -3.39 0.60 -8.86
C PHE A 21 -4.72 1.20 -8.41
N PHE A 22 -4.77 2.50 -8.06
CA PHE A 22 -6.01 3.13 -7.60
C PHE A 22 -7.07 3.27 -8.71
N LYS A 23 -6.66 3.30 -9.98
CA LYS A 23 -7.54 3.27 -11.15
C LYS A 23 -8.15 1.89 -11.43
N LEU A 24 -7.65 0.81 -10.82
CA LEU A 24 -8.21 -0.52 -11.01
C LEU A 24 -9.70 -0.54 -10.59
N PRO A 25 -10.51 -1.42 -11.21
CA PRO A 25 -11.88 -1.65 -10.78
C PRO A 25 -11.96 -1.98 -9.29
N LEU A 26 -13.05 -1.57 -8.64
CA LEU A 26 -13.25 -1.85 -7.22
C LEU A 26 -13.15 -3.34 -6.89
N GLU A 27 -13.64 -4.22 -7.77
CA GLU A 27 -13.56 -5.68 -7.56
C GLU A 27 -12.14 -6.23 -7.53
N GLU A 28 -11.20 -5.62 -8.24
CA GLU A 28 -9.78 -5.97 -8.15
C GLU A 28 -9.19 -5.49 -6.82
N LYS A 29 -9.53 -4.26 -6.40
CA LYS A 29 -9.08 -3.69 -5.12
C LYS A 29 -9.66 -4.44 -3.91
N LYS A 30 -10.89 -4.97 -4.02
CA LYS A 30 -11.55 -5.79 -2.99
C LYS A 30 -10.84 -7.11 -2.71
N LYS A 31 -10.04 -7.64 -3.64
CA LYS A 31 -9.21 -8.83 -3.36
C LYS A 31 -8.18 -8.57 -2.26
N LEU A 32 -7.84 -7.29 -2.04
CA LEU A 32 -6.89 -6.83 -1.05
C LEU A 32 -7.58 -6.18 0.16
N TRP A 33 -8.88 -6.37 0.36
CA TRP A 33 -9.62 -5.71 1.44
C TRP A 33 -9.09 -6.10 2.82
N GLN A 34 -9.09 -5.14 3.75
CA GLN A 34 -8.81 -5.41 5.16
C GLN A 34 -9.77 -6.48 5.71
N GLN A 35 -9.25 -7.32 6.61
CA GLN A 35 -10.03 -8.36 7.29
C GLN A 35 -10.29 -7.94 8.74
N PRO A 36 -11.33 -8.48 9.40
CA PRO A 36 -11.47 -8.33 10.85
C PRO A 36 -10.15 -8.68 11.55
N ASP A 37 -9.74 -7.83 12.50
CA ASP A 37 -8.46 -7.93 13.24
C ASP A 37 -7.18 -7.71 12.42
N ASN A 38 -7.29 -7.33 11.15
CA ASN A 38 -6.14 -6.98 10.31
C ASN A 38 -6.33 -5.65 9.57
N HIS A 39 -5.45 -4.72 9.88
CA HIS A 39 -5.43 -3.39 9.30
C HIS A 39 -4.66 -3.31 7.97
N GLU A 40 -3.97 -4.36 7.54
CA GLU A 40 -3.28 -4.38 6.24
C GLU A 40 -4.24 -4.71 5.09
N GLY A 41 -4.10 -3.99 3.98
CA GLY A 41 -4.93 -4.06 2.79
C GLY A 41 -5.58 -2.72 2.43
N PHE A 42 -6.55 -2.79 1.53
CA PHE A 42 -7.41 -1.69 1.12
C PHE A 42 -8.53 -1.48 2.16
N GLY A 43 -8.64 -0.27 2.68
CA GLY A 43 -9.63 0.07 3.71
C GLY A 43 -9.16 1.26 4.56
N GLN A 44 -10.05 1.73 5.44
CA GLN A 44 -9.73 2.82 6.36
C GLN A 44 -9.11 2.29 7.65
N LEU A 45 -8.07 2.97 8.12
CA LEU A 45 -7.45 2.64 9.40
C LEU A 45 -8.17 3.39 10.54
N PHE A 46 -8.17 2.78 11.72
CA PHE A 46 -8.58 3.42 12.98
C PHE A 46 -10.06 3.85 13.05
N VAL A 47 -10.99 3.02 12.55
CA VAL A 47 -12.42 3.19 12.87
C VAL A 47 -12.67 2.66 14.29
N VAL A 48 -12.89 3.56 15.25
CA VAL A 48 -12.99 3.24 16.69
C VAL A 48 -14.40 3.42 17.26
N SER A 49 -15.30 4.10 16.55
CA SER A 49 -16.68 4.35 17.00
C SER A 49 -17.61 4.73 15.85
N GLU A 50 -18.92 4.53 16.02
CA GLU A 50 -19.94 4.91 15.03
C GLU A 50 -19.99 6.43 14.76
N ASP A 51 -19.73 7.25 15.78
CA ASP A 51 -19.76 8.72 15.67
C ASP A 51 -18.48 9.33 15.05
N GLN A 52 -17.52 8.48 14.67
CA GLN A 52 -16.25 8.96 14.15
C GLN A 52 -16.44 9.61 12.77
N LYS A 53 -15.91 10.82 12.62
CA LYS A 53 -15.77 11.45 11.31
C LYS A 53 -14.64 10.77 10.54
N LEU A 54 -14.95 10.29 9.35
CA LEU A 54 -14.02 9.60 8.48
C LEU A 54 -13.42 10.57 7.46
N ASP A 55 -12.18 10.32 7.10
CA ASP A 55 -11.54 11.06 6.01
C ASP A 55 -12.21 10.74 4.68
N TRP A 56 -12.31 11.74 3.81
CA TRP A 56 -12.73 11.56 2.42
C TRP A 56 -11.56 11.04 1.58
N SER A 57 -11.14 9.80 1.86
CA SER A 57 -10.03 9.16 1.17
C SER A 57 -10.13 7.65 1.23
N ASP A 58 -9.74 7.01 0.13
CA ASP A 58 -9.37 5.60 0.11
C ASP A 58 -7.92 5.43 0.60
N MET A 59 -7.64 4.33 1.29
CA MET A 59 -6.30 4.02 1.77
C MET A 59 -5.94 2.55 1.51
N PHE A 60 -4.65 2.32 1.27
CA PHE A 60 -4.04 1.00 1.24
C PHE A 60 -2.85 1.01 2.20
N TYR A 61 -2.84 0.07 3.15
CA TYR A 61 -1.78 -0.05 4.16
C TYR A 61 -1.12 -1.42 4.07
N ILE A 62 0.20 -1.48 4.11
CA ILE A 62 0.94 -2.75 4.13
C ILE A 62 2.24 -2.59 4.91
N THR A 63 2.58 -3.61 5.68
CA THR A 63 3.87 -3.69 6.38
C THR A 63 4.93 -4.20 5.41
N THR A 64 6.00 -3.44 5.22
CA THR A 64 7.11 -3.82 4.35
C THR A 64 8.33 -4.33 5.12
N LEU A 65 8.52 -3.87 6.37
CA LEU A 65 9.63 -4.28 7.23
C LEU A 65 9.20 -4.47 8.70
N PRO A 66 9.93 -5.32 9.46
CA PRO A 66 10.92 -6.28 8.98
C PRO A 66 10.27 -7.37 8.11
N SER A 67 11.08 -8.10 7.34
CA SER A 67 10.58 -9.10 6.39
C SER A 67 9.71 -10.18 7.04
N SER A 68 9.89 -10.44 8.33
CA SER A 68 9.12 -11.39 9.15
C SER A 68 7.68 -10.94 9.43
N LEU A 69 7.37 -9.65 9.32
CA LEU A 69 6.02 -9.12 9.51
C LEU A 69 5.26 -8.94 8.19
N ARG A 70 5.91 -9.15 7.05
CA ARG A 70 5.26 -9.03 5.74
C ARG A 70 4.20 -10.11 5.56
N ARG A 71 3.02 -9.69 5.10
CA ARG A 71 1.98 -10.63 4.64
C ARG A 71 2.21 -11.03 3.20
N THR A 72 2.84 -12.18 2.99
CA THR A 72 3.16 -12.71 1.65
C THR A 72 1.95 -12.69 0.70
N GLN A 73 0.77 -13.06 1.18
CA GLN A 73 -0.46 -13.09 0.38
C GLN A 73 -0.84 -11.71 -0.20
N LEU A 74 -0.64 -10.61 0.54
CA LEU A 74 -0.93 -9.27 0.02
C LEU A 74 0.08 -8.88 -1.05
N PHE A 75 1.36 -9.21 -0.87
CA PHE A 75 2.39 -8.96 -1.88
C PHE A 75 2.18 -9.78 -3.16
N GLU A 76 1.66 -11.01 -3.06
CA GLU A 76 1.33 -11.85 -4.22
C GLU A 76 0.11 -11.33 -5.00
N LEU A 77 -0.83 -10.66 -4.32
CA LEU A 77 -2.03 -10.10 -4.93
C LEU A 77 -1.83 -8.67 -5.48
N LEU A 78 -0.75 -8.00 -5.12
CA LEU A 78 -0.39 -6.70 -5.69
C LEU A 78 0.03 -6.86 -7.17
N PRO A 79 -0.15 -5.82 -8.00
CA PRO A 79 0.50 -5.75 -9.30
C PRO A 79 2.01 -6.03 -9.15
N PRO A 80 2.61 -6.92 -9.99
CA PRO A 80 3.98 -7.40 -9.78
C PRO A 80 5.03 -6.29 -9.63
N ASN A 81 4.91 -5.24 -10.46
CA ASN A 81 5.81 -4.09 -10.39
C ASN A 81 5.65 -3.35 -9.06
N LEU A 82 4.41 -3.05 -8.65
CA LEU A 82 4.13 -2.37 -7.39
C LEU A 82 4.66 -3.13 -6.17
N GLY A 83 4.50 -4.46 -6.16
CA GLY A 83 5.04 -5.32 -5.11
C GLY A 83 6.58 -5.23 -4.99
N SER A 84 7.29 -5.32 -6.12
CA SER A 84 8.76 -5.20 -6.18
C SER A 84 9.26 -3.81 -5.75
N LEU A 85 8.61 -2.76 -6.23
CA LEU A 85 8.99 -1.37 -5.96
C LEU A 85 8.79 -0.99 -4.50
N SER A 86 7.70 -1.45 -3.89
CA SER A 86 7.42 -1.24 -2.46
C SER A 86 8.53 -1.82 -1.57
N LEU A 87 9.02 -3.01 -1.92
CA LEU A 87 10.16 -3.64 -1.23
C LEU A 87 11.47 -2.89 -1.47
N SER A 88 11.69 -2.41 -2.71
CA SER A 88 12.91 -1.67 -3.06
C SER A 88 13.00 -0.34 -2.31
N LEU A 89 11.91 0.42 -2.23
CA LEU A 89 11.86 1.67 -1.46
C LEU A 89 12.10 1.44 0.03
N SER A 90 11.58 0.34 0.57
CA SER A 90 11.72 0.00 2.00
C SER A 90 13.15 -0.35 2.40
N LEU A 91 14.01 -0.73 1.44
CA LEU A 91 15.43 -1.00 1.71
C LEU A 91 16.30 0.26 1.65
N VAL A 92 15.78 1.37 1.10
CA VAL A 92 16.53 2.62 0.89
C VAL A 92 16.13 3.71 1.90
N LEU A 93 14.99 3.55 2.59
CA LEU A 93 14.51 4.40 3.68
C LEU A 93 14.79 3.76 5.04
#